data_AF-A0A527GUN1-F1
#
_entry.id   AF-A0A527GUN1-F1
#
_cell.length_a   1.000
_cell.length_b   1.000
_cell.length_c   1.000
_cell.angle_alpha   90.00
_cell.angle_beta   90.00
_cell.angle_gamma   90.00
#
_symmetry.space_group_name_H-M   'P 1'
#
loop_
_entity.id
_entity.type
_entity.pdbx_description
1 polymer ?
#
loop_
_entity_poly.entity_id
_entity_poly.type
_entity_poly.pdbx_seq_one_letter_code
_entity_poly.pdbx_strand_id
1 'polypeptide(L)'
;VDSPTACERFELPADRIGDIVLISTENKTIGTSEHRHDLAALNEPLRSHGGLTEQEVPFIVNRVLPELPDKPVLRNFDAFYYATMAAALAG
;
A
#
# COMPACT_ATOMS: atom_id res chain seq x y z
N VAL A 1 -4.18 13.40 -9.37
CA VAL A 1 -4.46 12.79 -10.69
C VAL A 1 -5.96 12.62 -10.84
N ASP A 2 -6.49 12.59 -12.05
CA ASP A 2 -7.92 12.32 -12.28
C ASP A 2 -8.25 10.84 -12.01
N SER A 3 -9.53 10.56 -11.79
CA SER A 3 -10.02 9.22 -11.42
C SER A 3 -9.63 8.13 -12.43
N PRO A 4 -9.77 8.31 -13.77
CA PRO A 4 -9.40 7.27 -14.74
C PRO A 4 -7.93 6.88 -14.65
N THR A 5 -7.02 7.87 -14.64
CA THR A 5 -5.58 7.62 -14.53
C THR A 5 -5.23 6.97 -13.19
N ALA A 6 -5.88 7.37 -12.11
CA ALA A 6 -5.65 6.78 -10.79
C ALA A 6 -6.11 5.32 -10.72
N CYS A 7 -7.30 5.02 -11.26
CA CYS A 7 -7.86 3.68 -11.24
C CYS A 7 -7.05 2.70 -12.08
N GLU A 8 -6.57 3.14 -13.25
CA GLU A 8 -5.67 2.34 -14.07
C GLU A 8 -4.33 2.10 -13.35
N ARG A 9 -3.71 3.17 -12.84
CA ARG A 9 -2.37 3.08 -12.22
C ARG A 9 -2.35 2.29 -10.91
N PHE A 10 -3.40 2.41 -10.10
CA PHE A 10 -3.47 1.83 -8.76
C PHE A 10 -4.45 0.66 -8.66
N GLU A 11 -4.99 0.19 -9.78
CA GLU A 11 -5.88 -0.97 -9.87
C GLU A 11 -7.15 -0.81 -9.01
N LEU A 12 -7.78 0.37 -9.09
CA LEU A 12 -8.92 0.74 -8.25
C LEU A 12 -10.27 0.63 -8.98
N PRO A 13 -11.37 0.36 -8.27
CA PRO A 13 -12.71 0.35 -8.84
C PRO A 13 -13.24 1.78 -9.07
N ALA A 14 -13.42 2.16 -10.34
CA ALA A 14 -13.79 3.53 -10.73
C ALA A 14 -15.14 4.02 -10.17
N ASP A 15 -16.08 3.12 -9.86
CA ASP A 15 -17.38 3.45 -9.26
C ASP A 15 -17.30 3.85 -7.78
N ARG A 16 -16.12 3.72 -7.16
CA ARG A 16 -15.89 4.02 -5.73
C ARG A 16 -14.81 5.08 -5.48
N ILE A 17 -14.25 5.66 -6.52
CA ILE A 17 -13.21 6.69 -6.44
C ILE A 17 -13.78 8.03 -6.91
N GLY A 18 -13.59 9.08 -6.12
CA GLY A 18 -14.01 10.44 -6.50
C GLY A 18 -13.25 10.96 -7.72
N ASP A 19 -13.64 12.13 -8.23
CA ASP A 19 -13.11 12.67 -9.49
C ASP A 19 -11.58 12.86 -9.51
N ILE A 20 -10.98 13.08 -8.34
CA ILE A 20 -9.54 13.28 -8.16
C ILE A 20 -8.99 12.41 -7.04
N VAL A 21 -7.75 11.96 -7.23
CA VAL A 21 -6.94 11.28 -6.22
C VAL A 21 -5.70 12.10 -5.92
N LEU A 22 -5.44 12.32 -4.63
CA LEU A 22 -4.26 13.02 -4.13
C LEU A 22 -3.41 12.08 -3.27
N ILE A 23 -2.10 12.15 -3.45
CA ILE A 23 -1.11 11.46 -2.62
C ILE A 23 -0.11 12.52 -2.17
N SER A 24 0.15 12.61 -0.87
CA SER A 24 1.10 13.56 -0.29
C SER A 24 2.55 13.06 -0.40
N THR A 25 3.49 13.94 -0.05
CA THR A 25 4.91 13.59 0.11
C THR A 25 5.16 12.86 1.44
N GLU A 26 6.31 12.20 1.54
CA GLU A 26 6.72 11.32 2.65
C GLU A 26 6.35 11.79 4.07
N ASN A 27 6.63 13.04 4.42
CA ASN A 27 6.41 13.53 5.80
C ASN A 27 5.19 14.47 5.92
N LYS A 28 4.18 14.32 5.04
CA LYS A 28 2.95 15.11 5.07
C LYS A 28 1.72 14.21 4.99
N THR A 29 0.66 14.60 5.69
CA THR A 29 -0.67 13.98 5.61
C THR A 29 -1.70 14.96 5.03
N ILE A 30 -2.83 14.44 4.54
CA ILE A 30 -3.92 15.25 3.99
C ILE A 30 -5.12 15.17 4.93
N GLY A 31 -5.50 16.31 5.52
CA GLY A 31 -6.71 16.47 6.32
C GLY A 31 -7.87 17.06 5.50
N THR A 32 -9.02 17.23 6.14
CA THR A 32 -10.22 17.77 5.49
C THR A 32 -10.40 19.27 5.73
N SER A 33 -10.61 19.70 6.98
CA SER A 33 -10.67 21.12 7.38
C SER A 33 -10.27 21.27 8.84
N GLU A 34 -9.60 22.37 9.17
CA GLU A 34 -9.04 22.60 10.52
C GLU A 34 -10.05 22.37 11.65
N HIS A 35 -11.23 23.00 11.56
CA HIS A 35 -12.30 22.88 12.57
C HIS A 35 -12.92 21.47 12.72
N ARG A 36 -12.55 20.50 11.88
CA ARG A 36 -13.02 19.11 11.94
C ARG A 36 -12.00 18.15 12.55
N HIS A 37 -10.77 18.59 12.81
CA HIS A 37 -9.73 17.76 13.40
C HIS A 37 -9.36 18.27 14.77
N ASP A 38 -9.48 17.40 15.78
CA ASP A 38 -8.90 17.65 17.10
C ASP A 38 -7.55 16.95 17.18
N LEU A 39 -6.47 17.73 17.15
CA LEU A 39 -5.10 17.22 17.25
C LEU A 39 -4.57 17.23 18.68
N ALA A 40 -5.36 17.67 19.67
CA ALA A 40 -4.92 17.77 21.06
C ALA A 40 -4.56 16.40 21.68
N ALA A 41 -5.09 15.31 21.13
CA ALA A 41 -4.78 13.94 21.55
C ALA A 41 -3.45 13.39 21.00
N LEU A 42 -2.79 14.09 20.07
CA LEU A 42 -1.48 13.68 19.55
C LEU A 42 -0.37 14.09 20.52
N ASN A 43 -0.04 13.18 21.44
CA ASN A 43 1.05 13.37 22.40
C ASN A 43 2.44 13.11 21.79
N GLU A 44 2.51 12.26 20.78
CA GLU A 44 3.76 11.86 20.10
C GLU A 44 3.81 12.42 18.67
N PRO A 45 5.01 12.55 18.06
CA PRO A 45 5.14 12.93 16.66
C PRO A 45 4.33 12.01 15.74
N LEU A 46 3.56 12.62 14.83
CA LEU A 46 2.67 11.88 13.94
C LEU A 46 3.47 10.94 13.03
N ARG A 47 3.07 9.67 13.03
CA ARG A 47 3.48 8.66 12.05
C ARG A 47 2.23 8.09 11.41
N SER A 48 2.21 8.01 10.08
CA SER A 48 1.04 7.57 9.32
C SER A 48 1.49 6.81 8.06
N HIS A 49 0.52 6.43 7.23
CA HIS A 49 0.71 5.73 5.97
C HIS A 49 -0.40 6.10 4.98
N GLY A 50 -0.28 5.59 3.75
CA GLY A 50 -1.31 5.69 2.72
C GLY A 50 -0.82 6.32 1.42
N GLY A 51 0.43 6.77 1.38
CA GLY A 51 1.08 7.26 0.17
C GLY A 51 1.94 6.19 -0.52
N LEU A 52 2.64 6.60 -1.58
CA LEU A 52 3.57 5.73 -2.30
C LEU A 52 4.86 5.46 -1.50
N THR A 53 5.19 6.34 -0.57
CA THR A 53 6.38 6.26 0.28
C THR A 53 6.30 5.14 1.30
N GLU A 54 5.12 4.56 1.54
CA GLU A 54 4.91 3.40 2.41
C GLU A 54 4.46 2.15 1.63
N GLN A 55 4.53 2.16 0.30
CA GLN A 55 4.09 1.03 -0.53
C GLN A 55 5.01 -0.19 -0.39
N GLU A 56 6.30 0.05 -0.17
CA GLU A 56 7.31 -1.00 -0.01
C GLU A 56 7.18 -1.70 1.34
N VAL A 57 7.01 -3.02 1.31
CA VAL A 57 6.91 -3.87 2.50
C VAL A 57 7.79 -5.11 2.37
N PRO A 58 8.31 -5.66 3.48
CA PRO A 58 9.08 -6.89 3.44
C PRO A 58 8.20 -8.08 3.04
N PHE A 59 8.73 -8.95 2.18
CA PHE A 59 8.14 -10.24 1.83
C PHE A 59 9.17 -11.34 2.10
N ILE A 60 8.95 -12.13 3.14
CA ILE A 60 9.93 -13.11 3.63
C ILE A 60 9.34 -14.51 3.56
N VAL A 61 10.05 -15.43 2.92
CA VAL A 61 9.69 -16.85 2.84
C VAL A 61 10.80 -17.69 3.45
N ASN A 62 10.45 -18.69 4.25
CA ASN A 62 11.41 -19.59 4.92
C ASN A 62 11.85 -20.78 4.05
N ARG A 63 11.75 -20.64 2.72
CA ARG A 63 12.13 -21.63 1.70
C ARG A 63 12.77 -20.90 0.53
N VAL A 64 13.70 -21.58 -0.14
CA VAL A 64 14.29 -21.06 -1.39
C VAL A 64 13.28 -21.27 -2.51
N LEU A 65 12.83 -20.16 -3.12
CA LEU A 65 11.91 -20.15 -4.25
C LEU A 65 12.60 -19.47 -5.45
N PRO A 66 13.12 -20.22 -6.43
CA PRO A 66 13.82 -19.66 -7.59
C PRO A 66 12.97 -18.70 -8.43
N GLU A 67 11.64 -18.86 -8.38
CA GLU A 67 10.66 -18.09 -9.15
C GLU A 67 9.98 -16.98 -8.32
N LEU A 68 10.49 -16.63 -7.14
CA LEU A 68 10.00 -15.49 -6.37
C LEU A 68 10.56 -14.19 -7.00
N PRO A 69 9.72 -13.34 -7.63
CA PRO A 69 10.17 -12.08 -8.19
C PRO A 69 10.45 -11.07 -7.07
N ASP A 70 11.12 -9.96 -7.42
CA ASP A 70 11.26 -8.80 -6.55
C ASP A 70 10.21 -7.72 -6.91
N LYS A 71 10.13 -6.64 -6.13
CA LYS A 71 9.36 -5.44 -6.49
C LYS A 71 9.89 -4.86 -7.82
N PRO A 72 9.04 -4.24 -8.67
CA PRO A 72 7.63 -3.91 -8.44
C PRO A 72 6.65 -5.02 -8.84
N VAL A 73 7.13 -6.16 -9.34
CA VAL A 73 6.28 -7.27 -9.79
C VAL A 73 5.67 -7.99 -8.58
N LEU A 74 6.49 -8.27 -7.56
CA LEU A 74 6.01 -8.88 -6.32
C LEU A 74 5.08 -7.93 -5.55
N ARG A 75 3.89 -8.42 -5.20
CA ARG A 75 2.90 -7.70 -4.41
C ARG A 75 2.70 -8.38 -3.06
N ASN A 76 2.37 -7.61 -2.03
CA ASN A 76 2.11 -8.16 -0.71
C ASN A 76 0.95 -9.18 -0.70
N PHE A 77 -0.02 -9.00 -1.59
CA PHE A 77 -1.15 -9.91 -1.75
C PHE A 77 -0.80 -11.23 -2.46
N ASP A 78 0.43 -11.38 -2.98
CA ASP A 78 0.93 -12.67 -3.50
C ASP A 78 1.34 -13.64 -2.37
N ALA A 79 1.22 -13.21 -1.11
CA ALA A 79 1.63 -13.99 0.06
C ALA A 79 1.09 -15.43 0.05
N PHE A 80 -0.20 -15.62 -0.26
CA PHE A 80 -0.78 -16.96 -0.31
C PHE A 80 -0.27 -17.79 -1.49
N TYR A 81 -0.06 -17.16 -2.65
CA TYR A 81 0.46 -17.85 -3.83
C TYR A 81 1.82 -18.48 -3.53
N TYR A 82 2.79 -17.69 -3.06
CA TYR A 82 4.12 -18.20 -2.76
C TYR A 82 4.18 -19.04 -1.48
N ALA A 83 3.31 -18.79 -0.49
CA ALA A 83 3.23 -19.64 0.70
C ALA A 83 2.76 -21.07 0.33
N THR A 84 1.78 -21.21 -0.56
CA THR A 84 1.29 -22.53 -0.97
C THR A 84 2.32 -23.28 -1.83
N MET A 85 3.05 -22.57 -2.71
CA MET A 85 4.20 -23.15 -3.43
C MET A 85 5.30 -23.62 -2.48
N ALA A 86 5.67 -22.81 -1.49
CA ALA A 86 6.68 -23.17 -0.50
C ALA A 86 6.26 -24.38 0.35
N ALA A 87 4.97 -24.47 0.71
CA ALA A 87 4.42 -25.60 1.46
C ALA A 87 4.42 -26.90 0.64
N ALA A 88 4.19 -26.83 -0.67
CA ALA A 88 4.21 -27.99 -1.56
C ALA A 88 5.60 -28.63 -1.70
N LEU A 89 6.69 -27.86 -1.48
CA LEU A 89 8.06 -28.39 -1.43
C LEU A 89 8.39 -29.13 -0.13
N ALA A 90 7.51 -29.09 0.88
CA ALA A 90 7.73 -29.70 2.18
C ALA A 90 7.10 -31.11 2.33
N GLY A 91 6.38 -31.57 1.31
CA GLY A 91 5.91 -32.95 1.19
C GLY A 91 6.87 -33.82 0.38
#